data_AF-A0A2E5IFW3-F1
#
_entry.id   AF-A0A2E5IFW3-F1
#
_cell.length_a   1.000
_cell.length_b   1.000
_cell.length_c   1.000
_cell.angle_alpha   90.00
_cell.angle_beta   90.00
_cell.angle_gamma   90.00
#
_symmetry.space_group_name_H-M   'P 1'
#
loop_
_entity.id
_entity.type
_entity.pdbx_description
1 polymer ?
#
loop_
_entity_poly.entity_id
_entity_poly.type
_entity_poly.pdbx_seq_one_letter_code
_entity_poly.pdbx_strand_id
1 'polypeptide(L)'
;MRRTAVIALILVAMLLVPVQAGDVTVQQEQQEDPRQPNANNTTMYIYHDGFADAWSHFNSSDEESNTEGEFREEKDNGLININLRFRMKPDLNKQLLMEENGEFRGNFKIDVGGDWTNGDNNGPCNNDCENLTITVFRGGAEVWSNEFTGIQQGEQNVPFAFAVTEDHMVWDGRDDNPIIEVTMKVKGNRQNTGPGGVFLEGDPAWFAIKLGTESRFELPIDPQSWEEGFEINDDDMFDDMEDTPGFTLVAASAALGMALFVNQRRANEDEA
;
A
#
# COMPACT_ATOMS: atom_id res chain seq x y z
N MET A 1 57.62 39.05 -31.29
CA MET A 1 56.54 39.50 -30.37
C MET A 1 55.16 39.50 -31.07
N ARG A 2 54.70 38.37 -31.62
CA ARG A 2 53.38 38.26 -32.28
C ARG A 2 52.59 36.98 -31.96
N ARG A 3 53.14 36.08 -31.14
CA ARG A 3 52.46 34.84 -30.70
C ARG A 3 51.86 34.92 -29.28
N THR A 4 52.37 35.80 -28.43
CA THR A 4 51.85 36.01 -27.06
C THR A 4 50.60 36.91 -27.00
N ALA A 5 50.37 37.76 -28.00
CA ALA A 5 49.21 38.65 -28.03
C ALA A 5 47.90 37.93 -28.41
N VAL A 6 47.97 36.82 -29.15
CA VAL A 6 46.78 36.08 -29.62
C VAL A 6 46.19 35.21 -28.51
N ILE A 7 47.04 34.66 -27.62
CA ILE A 7 46.60 33.80 -26.51
C ILE A 7 45.90 34.62 -25.42
N ALA A 8 46.36 35.84 -25.16
CA ALA A 8 45.73 36.74 -24.19
C ALA A 8 44.32 37.19 -24.61
N LEU A 9 44.07 37.33 -25.92
CA LEU A 9 42.77 37.77 -26.44
C LEU A 9 41.70 36.68 -26.38
N ILE A 10 42.09 35.39 -26.46
CA ILE A 10 41.17 34.25 -26.32
C ILE A 10 40.78 34.03 -24.84
N LEU A 11 41.72 34.23 -23.90
CA LEU A 11 41.45 34.10 -22.46
C LEU A 11 40.50 35.18 -21.92
N VAL A 12 40.60 36.40 -22.43
CA VAL A 12 39.68 37.50 -22.04
C VAL A 12 38.28 37.30 -22.63
N ALA A 13 38.16 36.67 -23.80
CA ALA A 13 36.86 36.37 -24.41
C ALA A 13 36.06 35.30 -23.63
N MET A 14 36.74 34.36 -22.95
CA MET A 14 36.07 33.37 -22.08
C MET A 14 35.61 33.94 -20.74
N LEU A 15 36.12 35.11 -20.31
CA LEU A 15 35.70 35.80 -19.08
C LEU A 15 34.52 36.77 -19.31
N LEU A 16 34.04 36.90 -20.55
CA LEU A 16 32.96 37.81 -20.94
C LEU A 16 31.69 37.09 -21.41
N VAL A 17 31.63 35.75 -21.33
CA VAL A 17 30.34 35.07 -21.36
C VAL A 17 29.64 35.37 -20.03
N PRO A 18 28.48 36.05 -20.03
CA PRO A 18 27.67 36.08 -18.82
C PRO A 18 27.40 34.63 -18.47
N VAL A 19 27.76 34.22 -17.25
CA VAL A 19 27.07 33.12 -16.60
C VAL A 19 25.64 33.63 -16.49
N GLN A 20 24.83 33.33 -17.50
CA GLN A 20 23.40 33.29 -17.31
C GLN A 20 23.21 32.18 -16.28
N ALA A 21 23.25 32.57 -15.01
CA ALA A 21 22.38 31.99 -14.01
C ALA A 21 20.97 32.29 -14.53
N GLY A 22 20.55 31.56 -15.56
CA GLY A 22 19.15 31.26 -15.70
C GLY A 22 18.80 30.65 -14.37
N ASP A 23 17.78 31.22 -13.72
CA ASP A 23 17.11 30.56 -12.61
C ASP A 23 16.98 29.09 -13.00
N VAL A 24 17.80 28.24 -12.39
CA VAL A 24 17.50 26.83 -12.28
C VAL A 24 16.41 26.74 -11.22
N THR A 25 15.26 27.37 -11.50
CA THR A 25 13.98 26.76 -11.21
C THR A 25 13.83 25.60 -12.19
N VAL A 26 14.74 24.63 -12.10
CA VAL A 26 14.31 23.25 -12.19
C VAL A 26 13.43 23.15 -10.96
N GLN A 27 12.14 23.50 -11.11
CA GLN A 27 11.11 22.85 -10.32
C GLN A 27 11.42 21.38 -10.55
N GLN A 28 12.11 20.77 -9.59
CA GLN A 28 12.04 19.35 -9.44
C GLN A 28 10.55 19.13 -9.23
N GLU A 29 9.82 18.83 -10.31
CA GLU A 29 8.63 18.01 -10.19
C GLU A 29 9.14 16.82 -9.39
N GLN A 30 8.85 16.84 -8.10
CA GLN A 30 9.27 15.82 -7.17
C GLN A 30 8.74 14.54 -7.76
N GLN A 31 9.63 13.71 -8.30
CA GLN A 31 9.24 12.47 -8.97
C GLN A 31 8.43 11.67 -7.95
N GLU A 32 7.11 11.61 -8.15
CA GLU A 32 6.22 10.90 -7.25
C GLU A 32 6.66 9.43 -7.22
N ASP A 33 6.81 8.86 -6.02
CA ASP A 33 7.19 7.45 -5.88
C ASP A 33 6.06 6.62 -6.51
N PRO A 34 6.33 5.85 -7.59
CA PRO A 34 5.30 5.07 -8.26
C PRO A 34 4.67 3.99 -7.36
N ARG A 35 5.31 3.67 -6.23
CA ARG A 35 4.78 2.73 -5.23
C ARG A 35 3.73 3.37 -4.32
N GLN A 36 3.63 4.69 -4.31
CA GLN A 36 2.60 5.44 -3.60
C GLN A 36 1.40 5.68 -4.53
N PRO A 37 0.18 5.81 -3.97
CA PRO A 37 -0.99 6.13 -4.77
C PRO A 37 -0.91 7.58 -5.28
N ASN A 38 -1.51 7.82 -6.44
CA ASN A 38 -1.64 9.15 -7.02
C ASN A 38 -2.95 9.28 -7.80
N ALA A 39 -3.26 10.50 -8.25
CA ALA A 39 -4.50 10.80 -8.98
C ALA A 39 -4.73 9.96 -10.25
N ASN A 40 -3.67 9.39 -10.84
CA ASN A 40 -3.76 8.55 -12.03
C ASN A 40 -3.72 7.05 -11.72
N ASN A 41 -3.38 6.66 -10.49
CA ASN A 41 -3.20 5.28 -10.10
C ASN A 41 -3.60 5.05 -8.64
N THR A 42 -4.78 4.46 -8.47
CA THR A 42 -5.34 4.03 -7.19
C THR A 42 -5.38 2.49 -7.08
N THR A 43 -4.70 1.79 -8.00
CA THR A 43 -4.63 0.33 -8.01
C THR A 43 -3.36 -0.16 -7.33
N MET A 44 -3.55 -0.95 -6.28
CA MET A 44 -2.49 -1.64 -5.57
C MET A 44 -2.33 -3.08 -6.11
N TYR A 45 -1.08 -3.54 -6.15
CA TYR A 45 -0.71 -4.88 -6.57
C TYR A 45 0.02 -5.60 -5.43
N ILE A 46 -0.08 -6.93 -5.41
CA ILE A 46 0.56 -7.79 -4.40
C ILE A 46 1.82 -8.46 -4.96
N TYR A 47 2.82 -8.62 -4.09
CA TYR A 47 4.14 -9.14 -4.40
C TYR A 47 4.62 -10.06 -3.29
N HIS A 48 5.50 -10.99 -3.66
CA HIS A 48 6.10 -11.95 -2.75
C HIS A 48 7.49 -12.33 -3.26
N ASP A 49 8.47 -12.52 -2.39
CA ASP A 49 9.86 -12.87 -2.78
C ASP A 49 10.04 -14.34 -3.19
N GLY A 50 9.01 -15.15 -2.95
CA GLY A 50 8.99 -16.60 -3.17
C GLY A 50 9.44 -17.42 -1.95
N PHE A 51 9.79 -16.76 -0.85
CA PHE A 51 10.22 -17.36 0.40
C PHE A 51 9.30 -16.97 1.55
N ALA A 52 9.48 -15.78 2.14
CA ALA A 52 8.82 -15.40 3.38
C ALA A 52 8.19 -14.01 3.35
N ASP A 53 8.66 -13.13 2.48
CA ASP A 53 8.25 -11.73 2.49
C ASP A 53 7.11 -11.50 1.50
N ALA A 54 6.01 -10.95 2.00
CA ALA A 54 4.81 -10.59 1.26
C ALA A 54 4.54 -9.08 1.42
N TRP A 55 4.37 -8.36 0.32
CA TRP A 55 4.12 -6.92 0.35
C TRP A 55 3.18 -6.46 -0.76
N SER A 56 2.75 -5.21 -0.69
CA SER A 56 1.94 -4.59 -1.73
C SER A 56 2.36 -3.14 -1.99
N HIS A 57 2.10 -2.64 -3.19
CA HIS A 57 2.27 -1.23 -3.53
C HIS A 57 1.56 -0.87 -4.84
N PHE A 58 1.51 0.41 -5.18
CA PHE A 58 0.77 0.92 -6.35
C PHE A 58 1.53 0.78 -7.68
N ASN A 59 2.84 0.56 -7.66
CA ASN A 59 3.59 0.33 -8.89
C ASN A 59 3.20 -1.03 -9.49
N SER A 60 3.07 -1.12 -10.82
CA SER A 60 2.60 -2.34 -11.51
C SER A 60 3.63 -3.46 -11.59
N SER A 61 4.89 -3.16 -11.29
CA SER A 61 6.00 -4.13 -11.31
C SER A 61 6.93 -3.92 -10.13
N ASP A 62 7.51 -5.02 -9.64
CA ASP A 62 8.57 -5.01 -8.63
C ASP A 62 9.66 -6.00 -9.05
N GLU A 63 10.92 -5.54 -9.06
CA GLU A 63 12.09 -6.37 -9.40
C GLU A 63 12.48 -7.33 -8.26
N GLU A 64 12.05 -7.03 -7.02
CA GLU A 64 12.25 -7.89 -5.84
C GLU A 64 11.20 -9.02 -5.76
N SER A 65 10.13 -8.95 -6.55
CA SER A 65 9.11 -9.98 -6.61
C SER A 65 9.65 -11.27 -7.23
N ASN A 66 9.02 -12.40 -6.88
CA ASN A 66 9.33 -13.72 -7.43
C ASN A 66 9.29 -13.68 -8.97
N THR A 67 10.36 -14.18 -9.58
CA THR A 67 10.54 -14.18 -11.04
C THR A 67 9.50 -15.01 -11.78
N GLU A 68 8.91 -16.00 -11.10
CA GLU A 68 7.83 -16.82 -11.66
C GLU A 68 6.48 -16.07 -11.72
N GLY A 69 6.38 -14.90 -11.09
CA GLY A 69 5.15 -14.10 -11.07
C GLY A 69 4.02 -14.72 -10.26
N GLU A 70 4.31 -15.73 -9.43
CA GLU A 70 3.36 -16.37 -8.53
C GLU A 70 4.05 -16.79 -7.22
N PHE A 71 3.31 -16.82 -6.12
CA PHE A 71 3.67 -17.64 -4.98
C PHE A 71 3.00 -19.00 -5.15
N ARG A 72 3.75 -20.10 -4.98
CA ARG A 72 3.24 -21.47 -5.11
C ARG A 72 3.76 -22.36 -3.98
N GLU A 73 2.87 -23.08 -3.35
CA GLU A 73 3.17 -24.15 -2.39
C GLU A 73 2.50 -25.44 -2.84
N GLU A 74 3.22 -26.56 -2.81
CA GLU A 74 2.71 -27.88 -3.20
C GLU A 74 3.16 -28.94 -2.21
N LYS A 75 2.28 -29.91 -1.97
CA LYS A 75 2.54 -31.03 -1.07
C LYS A 75 1.79 -32.27 -1.51
N ASP A 76 2.53 -33.36 -1.67
CA ASP A 76 1.97 -34.66 -2.05
C ASP A 76 0.97 -35.18 -1.02
N ASN A 77 1.34 -35.16 0.26
CA ASN A 77 0.51 -35.67 1.34
C ASN A 77 0.60 -34.75 2.57
N GLY A 78 -0.57 -34.42 3.12
CA GLY A 78 -0.72 -33.62 4.32
C GLY A 78 -1.26 -32.22 4.04
N LEU A 79 -1.31 -31.43 5.10
CA LEU A 79 -1.89 -30.09 5.09
C LEU A 79 -0.88 -29.04 4.62
N ILE A 80 -1.36 -28.13 3.79
CA ILE A 80 -0.77 -26.85 3.42
C ILE A 80 -1.57 -25.78 4.16
N ASN A 81 -0.89 -24.90 4.89
CA ASN A 81 -1.51 -23.81 5.64
C ASN A 81 -1.04 -22.48 5.08
N ILE A 82 -1.87 -21.88 4.24
CA ILE A 82 -1.60 -20.61 3.59
C ILE A 82 -2.03 -19.49 4.55
N ASN A 83 -1.09 -18.63 4.88
CA ASN A 83 -1.33 -17.36 5.56
C ASN A 83 -0.37 -16.34 4.96
N LEU A 84 -0.85 -15.62 3.94
CA LEU A 84 -0.10 -14.58 3.26
C LEU A 84 -0.63 -13.23 3.70
N ARG A 85 0.24 -12.36 4.20
CA ARG A 85 -0.13 -11.03 4.67
C ARG A 85 0.67 -9.97 3.94
N PHE A 86 0.07 -9.42 2.88
CA PHE A 86 0.64 -8.38 2.04
C PHE A 86 0.46 -7.03 2.71
N ARG A 87 1.51 -6.54 3.35
CA ARG A 87 1.56 -5.20 3.92
C ARG A 87 2.10 -4.22 2.89
N MET A 88 1.55 -3.01 2.86
CA MET A 88 2.06 -1.98 1.97
C MET A 88 3.55 -1.70 2.24
N LYS A 89 4.37 -1.63 1.20
CA LYS A 89 5.80 -1.29 1.29
C LYS A 89 6.22 -0.44 0.09
N PRO A 90 6.71 0.80 0.29
CA PRO A 90 6.77 1.54 1.56
C PRO A 90 5.37 1.89 2.09
N ASP A 91 5.27 2.20 3.38
CA ASP A 91 4.04 2.69 4.01
C ASP A 91 3.53 3.95 3.29
N LEU A 92 2.23 4.19 3.38
CA LEU A 92 1.56 5.39 2.87
C LEU A 92 2.28 6.63 3.42
N ASN A 93 2.50 7.60 2.54
CA ASN A 93 3.17 8.85 2.91
C ASN A 93 2.21 10.04 3.05
N LYS A 94 0.92 9.82 2.80
CA LYS A 94 -0.14 10.83 2.78
C LYS A 94 -1.39 10.27 3.45
N GLN A 95 -2.30 11.16 3.80
CA GLN A 95 -3.65 10.81 4.18
C GLN A 95 -4.53 10.70 2.94
N LEU A 96 -5.41 9.72 2.91
CA LEU A 96 -6.37 9.50 1.84
C LEU A 96 -7.79 9.53 2.42
N LEU A 97 -8.70 10.13 1.66
CA LEU A 97 -10.13 10.01 1.84
C LEU A 97 -10.67 9.07 0.75
N MET A 98 -11.54 8.15 1.13
CA MET A 98 -12.26 7.31 0.18
C MET A 98 -13.53 8.03 -0.28
N GLU A 99 -13.89 7.87 -1.55
CA GLU A 99 -15.08 8.45 -2.17
C GLU A 99 -16.35 7.96 -1.44
N GLU A 100 -17.27 8.88 -1.16
CA GLU A 100 -18.55 8.56 -0.54
C GLU A 100 -19.36 7.63 -1.46
N ASN A 101 -19.86 6.51 -0.92
CA ASN A 101 -20.49 5.44 -1.71
C ASN A 101 -19.56 4.76 -2.73
N GLY A 102 -18.26 5.01 -2.66
CA GLY A 102 -17.23 4.28 -3.40
C GLY A 102 -17.20 2.80 -3.00
N GLU A 103 -16.55 1.99 -3.83
CA GLU A 103 -16.43 0.55 -3.61
C GLU A 103 -14.98 0.10 -3.81
N PHE A 104 -14.41 -0.56 -2.80
CA PHE A 104 -13.13 -1.24 -2.92
C PHE A 104 -13.30 -2.44 -3.84
N ARG A 105 -12.37 -2.65 -4.78
CA ARG A 105 -12.49 -3.70 -5.80
C ARG A 105 -11.23 -4.51 -5.88
N GLY A 106 -11.33 -5.77 -5.49
CA GLY A 106 -10.25 -6.74 -5.61
C GLY A 106 -10.52 -7.77 -6.68
N ASN A 107 -9.46 -8.23 -7.32
CA ASN A 107 -9.48 -9.43 -8.13
C ASN A 107 -8.14 -10.15 -7.99
N PHE A 108 -8.15 -11.30 -7.32
CA PHE A 108 -6.97 -12.14 -7.17
C PHE A 108 -7.08 -13.38 -8.02
N LYS A 109 -6.02 -13.70 -8.73
CA LYS A 109 -5.94 -14.90 -9.56
C LYS A 109 -5.20 -15.98 -8.79
N ILE A 110 -5.86 -17.10 -8.56
CA ILE A 110 -5.35 -18.22 -7.78
C ILE A 110 -5.40 -19.52 -8.59
N ASP A 111 -4.54 -20.47 -8.26
CA ASP A 111 -4.60 -21.87 -8.73
C ASP A 111 -4.57 -22.78 -7.51
N VAL A 112 -5.64 -23.55 -7.31
CA VAL A 112 -5.78 -24.43 -6.14
C VAL A 112 -6.06 -25.86 -6.56
N GLY A 113 -5.49 -26.82 -5.85
CA GLY A 113 -5.83 -28.23 -5.99
C GLY A 113 -5.57 -29.04 -4.74
N GLY A 114 -6.14 -30.24 -4.73
CA GLY A 114 -6.33 -31.03 -3.52
C GLY A 114 -7.73 -30.83 -2.95
N ASP A 115 -7.88 -31.04 -1.65
CA ASP A 115 -9.15 -30.92 -0.94
C ASP A 115 -9.08 -29.78 0.08
N TRP A 116 -10.14 -29.00 0.18
CA TRP A 116 -10.29 -27.88 1.12
C TRP A 116 -11.68 -27.86 1.79
N THR A 117 -12.58 -28.77 1.43
CA THR A 117 -13.95 -28.82 1.94
C THR A 117 -14.06 -29.83 3.08
N ASN A 118 -14.71 -29.43 4.18
CA ASN A 118 -14.89 -30.32 5.32
C ASN A 118 -16.27 -31.00 5.28
N GLY A 119 -16.29 -32.30 5.60
CA GLY A 119 -17.53 -33.02 5.90
C GLY A 119 -18.37 -33.43 4.68
N ASP A 120 -17.82 -33.35 3.48
CA ASP A 120 -18.46 -33.78 2.23
C ASP A 120 -18.17 -35.25 1.85
N ASN A 121 -17.35 -35.95 2.65
CA ASN A 121 -16.83 -37.30 2.39
C ASN A 121 -16.12 -37.44 1.02
N ASN A 122 -15.67 -36.34 0.43
CA ASN A 122 -15.15 -36.31 -0.93
C ASN A 122 -13.64 -36.00 -1.01
N GLY A 123 -12.91 -36.15 0.10
CA GLY A 123 -11.47 -36.01 0.11
C GLY A 123 -10.83 -36.23 1.49
N PRO A 124 -9.52 -35.95 1.63
CA PRO A 124 -8.75 -36.14 2.86
C PRO A 124 -9.04 -35.16 4.01
N CYS A 125 -9.80 -34.10 3.78
CA CYS A 125 -10.15 -33.10 4.80
C CYS A 125 -11.10 -33.69 5.86
N ASN A 126 -10.71 -33.56 7.13
CA ASN A 126 -11.42 -34.07 8.29
C ASN A 126 -11.59 -32.98 9.36
N ASN A 127 -12.19 -31.84 9.00
CA ASN A 127 -12.28 -30.63 9.83
C ASN A 127 -10.93 -29.94 10.10
N ASP A 128 -9.95 -30.19 9.24
CA ASP A 128 -8.61 -29.60 9.30
C ASP A 128 -8.30 -28.68 8.11
N CYS A 129 -9.26 -28.51 7.19
CA CYS A 129 -9.18 -27.63 6.04
C CYS A 129 -10.03 -26.36 6.25
N GLU A 130 -9.76 -25.31 5.49
CA GLU A 130 -10.42 -24.01 5.61
C GLU A 130 -10.53 -23.43 4.20
N ASN A 131 -11.72 -22.94 3.86
CA ASN A 131 -11.94 -22.27 2.59
C ASN A 131 -11.06 -21.02 2.48
N LEU A 132 -10.87 -20.57 1.23
CA LEU A 132 -10.19 -19.31 0.97
C LEU A 132 -10.91 -18.18 1.69
N THR A 133 -10.21 -17.46 2.55
CA THR A 133 -10.69 -16.24 3.17
C THR A 133 -9.76 -15.10 2.77
N ILE A 134 -10.35 -14.01 2.31
CA ILE A 134 -9.65 -12.77 2.00
C ILE A 134 -10.11 -11.74 3.03
N THR A 135 -9.16 -11.12 3.70
CA THR A 135 -9.40 -10.07 4.68
C THR A 135 -8.61 -8.83 4.32
N VAL A 136 -9.26 -7.68 4.35
CA VAL A 136 -8.64 -6.37 4.15
C VAL A 136 -8.64 -5.64 5.49
N PHE A 137 -7.47 -5.15 5.88
CA PHE A 137 -7.26 -4.37 7.08
C PHE A 137 -6.83 -2.95 6.73
N ARG A 138 -7.26 -2.02 7.58
CA ARG A 138 -6.73 -0.66 7.71
C ARG A 138 -5.87 -0.64 8.97
N GLY A 139 -4.54 -0.74 8.80
CA GLY A 139 -3.60 -0.87 9.90
C GLY A 139 -3.90 -2.09 10.78
N GLY A 140 -4.41 -1.83 11.99
CA GLY A 140 -4.83 -2.86 12.95
C GLY A 140 -6.31 -3.26 12.89
N ALA A 141 -7.15 -2.51 12.18
CA ALA A 141 -8.60 -2.71 12.11
C ALA A 141 -9.00 -3.55 10.89
N GLU A 142 -9.85 -4.56 11.10
CA GLU A 142 -10.47 -5.31 10.00
C GLU A 142 -11.56 -4.46 9.36
N VAL A 143 -11.44 -4.23 8.05
CA VAL A 143 -12.40 -3.44 7.26
C VAL A 143 -13.40 -4.36 6.57
N TRP A 144 -12.91 -5.49 6.04
CA TRP A 144 -13.73 -6.44 5.32
C TRP A 144 -13.11 -7.82 5.38
N SER A 145 -13.93 -8.85 5.57
CA SER A 145 -13.53 -10.24 5.46
C SER A 145 -14.63 -11.04 4.77
N ASN A 146 -14.24 -11.97 3.89
CA ASN A 146 -15.18 -12.89 3.28
C ASN A 146 -14.55 -14.26 3.03
N GLU A 147 -15.33 -15.29 3.33
CA GLU A 147 -15.01 -16.69 3.06
C GLU A 147 -15.61 -17.10 1.71
N PHE A 148 -14.79 -17.64 0.81
CA PHE A 148 -15.18 -18.09 -0.51
C PHE A 148 -15.39 -19.61 -0.53
N THR A 149 -16.66 -20.02 -0.50
CA THR A 149 -17.05 -21.44 -0.53
C THR A 149 -17.23 -22.01 -1.95
N GLY A 150 -17.25 -21.14 -2.96
CA GLY A 150 -17.51 -21.51 -4.37
C GLY A 150 -16.26 -21.75 -5.24
N ILE A 151 -15.08 -21.78 -4.63
CA ILE A 151 -13.79 -21.97 -5.31
C ILE A 151 -13.75 -23.33 -6.02
N GLN A 152 -13.26 -23.36 -7.25
CA GLN A 152 -13.09 -24.58 -8.06
C GLN A 152 -11.61 -25.00 -8.12
N GLN A 153 -11.36 -26.27 -8.42
CA GLN A 153 -9.98 -26.73 -8.66
C GLN A 153 -9.41 -26.12 -9.95
N GLY A 154 -8.14 -25.72 -9.90
CA GLY A 154 -7.40 -25.09 -11.00
C GLY A 154 -7.35 -23.57 -10.90
N GLU A 155 -6.91 -22.96 -12.00
CA GLU A 155 -6.75 -21.51 -12.10
C GLU A 155 -8.11 -20.79 -12.21
N GLN A 156 -8.36 -19.81 -11.34
CA GLN A 156 -9.56 -18.97 -11.38
C GLN A 156 -9.31 -17.56 -10.83
N ASN A 157 -10.22 -16.65 -11.17
CA ASN A 157 -10.26 -15.30 -10.61
C ASN A 157 -11.24 -15.26 -9.43
N VAL A 158 -10.83 -14.62 -8.34
CA VAL A 158 -11.65 -14.37 -7.15
C VAL A 158 -11.91 -12.87 -7.06
N PRO A 159 -12.97 -12.39 -7.73
CA PRO A 159 -13.39 -10.99 -7.62
C PRO A 159 -14.10 -10.77 -6.29
N PHE A 160 -13.82 -9.64 -5.66
CA PHE A 160 -14.52 -9.19 -4.47
C PHE A 160 -14.67 -7.68 -4.48
N ALA A 161 -15.75 -7.22 -3.85
CA ALA A 161 -15.99 -5.81 -3.72
C ALA A 161 -16.77 -5.51 -2.45
N PHE A 162 -16.49 -4.37 -1.83
CA PHE A 162 -17.19 -3.91 -0.64
C PHE A 162 -17.25 -2.38 -0.60
N ALA A 163 -18.38 -1.87 -0.11
CA ALA A 163 -18.63 -0.44 -0.06
C ALA A 163 -17.75 0.26 0.99
N VAL A 164 -17.41 1.51 0.74
CA VAL A 164 -16.87 2.43 1.74
C VAL A 164 -17.93 2.65 2.82
N THR A 165 -17.53 2.63 4.08
CA THR A 165 -18.37 3.00 5.23
C THR A 165 -17.69 4.12 6.01
N GLU A 166 -18.46 4.83 6.83
CA GLU A 166 -17.97 5.98 7.59
C GLU A 166 -16.80 5.62 8.52
N ASP A 167 -16.79 4.40 9.05
CA ASP A 167 -15.76 3.93 9.99
C ASP A 167 -14.37 3.73 9.34
N HIS A 168 -14.31 3.63 8.02
CA HIS A 168 -13.09 3.32 7.27
C HIS A 168 -12.93 4.14 5.99
N MET A 169 -13.49 5.35 5.96
CA MET A 169 -13.32 6.28 4.84
C MET A 169 -11.96 7.00 4.88
N VAL A 170 -11.35 7.17 6.05
CA VAL A 170 -10.06 7.85 6.21
C VAL A 170 -8.93 6.84 6.32
N TRP A 171 -7.83 7.07 5.60
CA TRP A 171 -6.63 6.23 5.64
C TRP A 171 -5.39 7.12 5.82
N ASP A 172 -4.80 7.12 7.01
CA ASP A 172 -3.53 7.78 7.30
C ASP A 172 -2.33 6.82 7.13
N GLY A 173 -1.28 7.30 6.48
CA GLY A 173 -0.04 6.55 6.29
C GLY A 173 0.74 6.23 7.57
N ARG A 174 0.43 6.90 8.68
CA ARG A 174 1.05 6.58 9.97
C ARG A 174 0.55 5.28 10.59
N ASP A 175 -0.77 5.14 10.70
CA ASP A 175 -1.39 4.08 11.51
C ASP A 175 -2.34 3.18 10.70
N ASP A 176 -2.77 3.61 9.51
CA ASP A 176 -3.88 3.01 8.74
C ASP A 176 -3.42 2.42 7.40
N ASN A 177 -2.18 1.94 7.31
CA ASN A 177 -1.65 1.29 6.11
C ASN A 177 -2.50 0.09 5.67
N PRO A 178 -2.80 -0.07 4.36
CA PRO A 178 -3.55 -1.21 3.86
C PRO A 178 -2.77 -2.51 4.00
N ILE A 179 -3.49 -3.52 4.46
CA ILE A 179 -2.97 -4.88 4.55
C ILE A 179 -4.00 -5.84 3.99
N ILE A 180 -3.57 -6.69 3.07
CA ILE A 180 -4.38 -7.76 2.52
C ILE A 180 -3.89 -9.07 3.11
N GLU A 181 -4.79 -9.83 3.72
CA GLU A 181 -4.51 -11.17 4.23
C GLU A 181 -5.28 -12.21 3.42
N VAL A 182 -4.58 -13.26 2.99
CA VAL A 182 -5.13 -14.38 2.25
C VAL A 182 -4.83 -15.65 3.04
N THR A 183 -5.88 -16.32 3.49
CA THR A 183 -5.76 -17.56 4.27
C THR A 183 -6.50 -18.72 3.61
N MET A 184 -5.91 -19.90 3.63
CA MET A 184 -6.54 -21.13 3.15
C MET A 184 -5.85 -22.35 3.75
N LYS A 185 -6.58 -23.44 4.00
CA LYS A 185 -5.99 -24.73 4.35
C LYS A 185 -6.45 -25.80 3.38
N VAL A 186 -5.49 -26.35 2.64
CA VAL A 186 -5.71 -27.36 1.60
C VAL A 186 -4.88 -28.61 1.88
N LYS A 187 -5.40 -29.78 1.53
CA LYS A 187 -4.83 -31.07 1.93
C LYS A 187 -4.72 -32.05 0.78
N GLY A 188 -3.54 -32.64 0.66
CA GLY A 188 -3.24 -33.71 -0.29
C GLY A 188 -3.22 -35.07 0.40
N ASN A 189 -3.44 -36.14 -0.36
CA ASN A 189 -3.40 -37.53 0.14
C ASN A 189 -2.61 -38.48 -0.76
N ARG A 190 -1.77 -37.94 -1.66
CA ARG A 190 -0.95 -38.74 -2.57
C ARG A 190 0.04 -39.59 -1.79
N GLN A 191 -0.10 -40.91 -1.87
CA GLN A 191 0.74 -41.86 -1.17
C GLN A 191 1.15 -43.02 -2.08
N ASN A 192 2.20 -43.73 -1.68
CA ASN A 192 2.73 -44.85 -2.42
C ASN A 192 2.21 -46.17 -1.83
N THR A 193 1.27 -46.84 -2.51
CA THR A 193 0.54 -48.01 -1.98
C THR A 193 1.05 -49.35 -2.52
N GLY A 194 2.19 -49.35 -3.24
CA GLY A 194 2.74 -50.53 -3.90
C GLY A 194 3.86 -51.29 -3.18
N PRO A 195 3.99 -52.63 -3.35
CA PRO A 195 5.18 -53.35 -2.90
C PRO A 195 6.42 -52.82 -3.63
N GLY A 196 7.36 -52.26 -2.87
CA GLY A 196 8.56 -51.61 -3.42
C GLY A 196 8.38 -50.16 -3.85
N GLY A 197 7.23 -49.52 -3.57
CA GLY A 197 7.06 -48.09 -3.81
C GLY A 197 6.76 -47.72 -5.27
N VAL A 198 6.02 -48.54 -6.01
CA VAL A 198 5.79 -48.36 -7.47
C VAL A 198 4.38 -47.90 -7.86
N PHE A 199 3.42 -47.83 -6.93
CA PHE A 199 2.04 -47.41 -7.22
C PHE A 199 1.72 -46.13 -6.46
N LEU A 200 1.39 -45.04 -7.18
CA LEU A 200 0.92 -43.79 -6.59
C LEU A 200 -0.61 -43.77 -6.59
N GLU A 201 -1.19 -43.39 -5.46
CA GLU A 201 -2.64 -43.31 -5.26
C GLU A 201 -2.97 -42.02 -4.49
N GLY A 202 -4.09 -41.39 -4.84
CA GLY A 202 -4.52 -40.09 -4.28
C GLY A 202 -4.02 -38.88 -5.06
N ASP A 203 -4.45 -37.70 -4.61
CA ASP A 203 -4.23 -36.40 -5.25
C ASP A 203 -3.29 -35.54 -4.40
N PRO A 204 -2.30 -34.85 -5.03
CA PRO A 204 -1.49 -33.87 -4.33
C PRO A 204 -2.31 -32.58 -4.05
N ALA A 205 -1.87 -31.79 -3.09
CA ALA A 205 -2.41 -30.45 -2.86
C ALA A 205 -1.44 -29.38 -3.35
N TRP A 206 -2.00 -28.29 -3.88
CA TRP A 206 -1.25 -27.10 -4.22
C TRP A 206 -2.09 -25.85 -4.05
N PHE A 207 -1.42 -24.76 -3.75
CA PHE A 207 -1.98 -23.41 -3.76
C PHE A 207 -0.98 -22.50 -4.46
N ALA A 208 -1.46 -21.73 -5.42
CA ALA A 208 -0.72 -20.63 -6.00
C ALA A 208 -1.57 -19.37 -6.08
N ILE A 209 -0.93 -18.22 -5.92
CA ILE A 209 -1.52 -16.90 -6.15
C ILE A 209 -0.61 -16.13 -7.10
N LYS A 210 -1.20 -15.60 -8.17
CA LYS A 210 -0.48 -14.76 -9.14
C LYS A 210 -0.17 -13.41 -8.52
N LEU A 211 0.98 -12.84 -8.86
CA LEU A 211 1.48 -11.58 -8.33
C LEU A 211 1.42 -10.47 -9.38
N GLY A 212 1.61 -9.23 -8.98
CA GLY A 212 1.60 -8.08 -9.89
C GLY A 212 0.23 -7.87 -10.54
N THR A 213 0.21 -7.59 -11.84
CA THR A 213 -0.99 -7.14 -12.56
C THR A 213 -2.13 -8.17 -12.65
N GLU A 214 -1.86 -9.44 -12.38
CA GLU A 214 -2.88 -10.49 -12.33
C GLU A 214 -3.67 -10.50 -11.01
N SER A 215 -3.13 -9.89 -9.95
CA SER A 215 -3.80 -9.75 -8.64
C SER A 215 -3.77 -8.31 -8.18
N ARG A 216 -4.92 -7.65 -8.27
CA ARG A 216 -5.06 -6.21 -8.07
C ARG A 216 -6.13 -5.87 -7.04
N PHE A 217 -5.94 -4.76 -6.37
CA PHE A 217 -6.86 -4.18 -5.41
C PHE A 217 -6.97 -2.67 -5.65
N GLU A 218 -8.14 -2.22 -6.08
CA GLU A 218 -8.44 -0.83 -6.42
C GLU A 218 -9.13 -0.15 -5.24
N LEU A 219 -8.58 0.98 -4.83
CA LEU A 219 -9.12 1.82 -3.77
C LEU A 219 -9.96 2.95 -4.41
N PRO A 220 -11.18 3.20 -3.92
CA PRO A 220 -12.01 4.31 -4.37
C PRO A 220 -11.54 5.59 -3.67
N ILE A 221 -10.40 6.15 -4.08
CA ILE A 221 -9.83 7.35 -3.46
C ILE A 221 -10.53 8.59 -3.99
N ASP A 222 -11.02 9.43 -3.08
CA ASP A 222 -11.64 10.71 -3.41
C ASP A 222 -10.62 11.66 -4.05
N PRO A 223 -10.96 12.33 -5.17
CA PRO A 223 -10.10 13.34 -5.79
C PRO A 223 -9.61 14.44 -4.85
N GLN A 224 -10.35 14.77 -3.80
CA GLN A 224 -9.95 15.73 -2.76
C GLN A 224 -8.64 15.35 -2.07
N SER A 225 -8.33 14.04 -1.98
CA SER A 225 -7.07 13.54 -1.43
C SER A 225 -5.82 14.03 -2.17
N TRP A 226 -5.99 14.57 -3.38
CA TRP A 226 -4.91 15.07 -4.22
C TRP A 226 -4.76 16.59 -4.20
N GLU A 227 -5.64 17.31 -3.50
CA GLU A 227 -5.59 18.77 -3.42
C GLU A 227 -4.40 19.26 -2.57
N GLU A 228 -3.86 20.42 -2.94
CA GLU A 228 -2.71 21.00 -2.24
C GLU A 228 -3.12 21.45 -0.83
N GLY A 229 -2.48 20.89 0.20
CA GLY A 229 -2.81 21.17 1.60
C GLY A 229 -3.93 20.28 2.18
N PHE A 230 -4.29 19.20 1.50
CA PHE A 230 -5.20 18.19 2.04
C PHE A 230 -4.65 17.60 3.34
N GLU A 231 -5.32 17.92 4.44
CA GLU A 231 -5.14 17.33 5.76
C GLU A 231 -6.56 17.13 6.31
N ILE A 232 -6.89 15.91 6.72
CA ILE A 232 -8.18 15.66 7.37
C ILE A 232 -8.01 16.09 8.82
N ASN A 233 -8.38 17.33 9.11
CA ASN A 233 -8.54 17.77 10.48
C ASN A 233 -9.87 17.21 11.01
N ASP A 234 -9.88 16.78 12.28
CA ASP A 234 -11.09 16.29 12.95
C ASP A 234 -12.25 17.31 12.92
N ASP A 235 -11.96 18.58 12.64
CA ASP A 235 -12.95 19.66 12.49
C ASP A 235 -13.63 19.69 11.10
N ASP A 236 -13.00 19.17 10.03
CA ASP A 236 -13.52 19.25 8.65
C ASP A 236 -14.49 18.10 8.30
N MET A 237 -14.48 17.00 9.06
CA MET A 237 -15.39 15.85 8.87
C MET A 237 -16.75 16.04 9.56
N PHE A 238 -16.97 17.18 10.22
CA PHE A 238 -18.25 17.56 10.82
C PHE A 238 -18.91 18.78 10.16
N ASP A 239 -18.23 19.48 9.24
CA ASP A 239 -18.76 20.74 8.68
C ASP A 239 -19.62 20.53 7.41
N ASP A 240 -19.54 19.38 6.74
CA ASP A 240 -20.31 19.11 5.50
C ASP A 240 -21.63 18.33 5.72
N MET A 241 -22.01 18.05 6.97
CA MET A 241 -23.26 17.35 7.32
C MET A 241 -24.28 18.16 8.16
N GLU A 242 -24.08 19.45 8.42
CA GLU A 242 -25.11 20.25 9.09
C GLU A 242 -25.32 21.62 8.45
N ASP A 243 -26.20 21.62 7.46
CA ASP A 243 -26.99 22.75 6.98
C ASP A 243 -27.79 23.38 8.16
N THR A 244 -27.13 24.17 9.02
CA THR A 244 -27.77 24.90 10.11
C THR A 244 -27.23 26.34 10.26
N PRO A 245 -28.02 27.38 9.95
CA PRO A 245 -27.54 28.75 9.96
C PRO A 245 -27.52 29.32 11.39
N GLY A 246 -26.34 29.77 11.84
CA GLY A 246 -26.20 30.78 12.89
C GLY A 246 -25.50 30.28 14.16
N PHE A 247 -24.19 30.54 14.28
CA PHE A 247 -23.61 31.68 15.03
C PHE A 247 -22.09 31.56 14.93
N THR A 248 -21.46 32.59 14.38
CA THR A 248 -20.02 32.73 14.21
C THR A 248 -19.24 32.51 15.51
N LEU A 249 -18.29 31.58 15.52
CA LEU A 249 -17.21 31.57 16.49
C LEU A 249 -15.86 31.59 15.75
N VAL A 250 -15.43 32.79 15.39
CA VAL A 250 -14.08 33.06 14.89
C VAL A 250 -13.12 32.90 16.07
N ALA A 251 -12.50 31.74 16.20
CA ALA A 251 -11.40 31.52 17.13
C ALA A 251 -10.10 32.07 16.51
N ALA A 252 -9.79 33.32 16.83
CA ALA A 252 -8.51 33.95 16.51
C ALA A 252 -7.40 33.38 17.42
N SER A 253 -6.47 32.60 16.86
CA SER A 253 -5.22 32.25 17.55
C SER A 253 -4.09 33.18 17.09
N ALA A 254 -3.70 34.03 18.02
CA ALA A 254 -2.80 35.16 17.87
C ALA A 254 -1.34 34.75 17.61
N ALA A 255 -0.66 35.53 16.76
CA ALA A 255 0.77 35.51 16.56
C ALA A 255 1.54 35.83 17.86
N LEU A 256 2.39 34.90 18.31
CA LEU A 256 3.34 35.15 19.40
C LEU A 256 4.53 35.97 18.87
N GLY A 257 4.46 37.28 19.06
CA GLY A 257 5.54 38.23 18.77
C GLY A 257 6.67 38.17 19.80
N MET A 258 7.91 38.23 19.28
CA MET A 258 9.14 38.45 20.06
C MET A 258 9.11 39.81 20.78
N ALA A 259 9.55 39.84 22.05
CA ALA A 259 10.00 41.08 22.69
C ALA A 259 11.16 40.81 23.66
N LEU A 260 12.33 41.36 23.28
CA LEU A 260 13.53 41.54 24.09
C LEU A 260 13.24 42.40 25.33
N PHE A 261 13.61 41.91 26.51
CA PHE A 261 13.74 42.76 27.70
C PHE A 261 15.16 43.32 27.80
N VAL A 262 15.32 44.58 27.41
CA VAL A 262 16.36 45.47 27.93
C VAL A 262 15.65 46.45 28.85
N ASN A 263 16.03 46.50 30.12
CA ASN A 263 15.69 47.64 30.97
C ASN A 263 16.92 48.05 31.78
N GLN A 264 17.58 49.11 31.30
CA GLN A 264 18.43 49.95 32.13
C GLN A 264 17.52 50.84 32.99
N ARG A 265 17.78 50.89 34.30
CA ARG A 265 17.67 52.15 35.05
C ARG A 265 18.61 52.16 36.25
N ARG A 266 19.55 53.11 36.17
CA ARG A 266 20.35 53.69 37.26
C ARG A 266 19.45 54.14 38.42
N ALA A 267 19.89 53.86 39.64
CA ALA A 267 20.31 54.87 40.64
C ALA A 267 20.28 54.23 42.03
N ASN A 268 21.42 54.19 42.70
CA ASN A 268 21.60 54.42 44.15
C ASN A 268 23.11 54.46 44.39
N GLU A 269 23.66 55.68 44.31
CA GLU A 269 24.85 56.06 45.08
C GLU A 269 24.36 56.58 46.45
N ASP A 270 25.27 56.57 47.42
CA ASP A 270 25.19 56.97 48.84
C ASP A 270 24.71 55.86 49.79
N GLU A 271 25.43 55.45 50.84
CA GLU A 271 26.27 56.24 51.76
C GLU A 271 27.30 55.38 52.55
N ALA A 272 28.38 56.05 53.00
CA ALA A 272 29.27 55.79 54.15
C ALA A 272 30.36 54.68 54.10
#